data_AF-A0A317CHJ5-F1
#
_entry.id   AF-A0A317CHJ5-F1
#
_cell.length_a   1.000
_cell.length_b   1.000
_cell.length_c   1.000
_cell.angle_alpha   90.00
_cell.angle_beta   90.00
_cell.angle_gamma   90.00
#
_symmetry.space_group_name_H-M   'P 1'
#
loop_
_entity.id
_entity.type
_entity.pdbx_description
1 polymer ?
#
loop_
_entity_poly.entity_id
_entity_poly.type
_entity_poly.pdbx_seq_one_letter_code
_entity_poly.pdbx_strand_id
1 'polypeptide(L)'
;MPKTEADKTKGVEVWSDIYKVLSHPRCVNCHVPDDRPRWSGKHYGKTQVHGMNVQATATRMGKPGEQMCTTCHAKTNSDVPHGPPGAEVWALAPVEMIWWDKSSKELCAIVKDPSKTGGRDISSFAEHISHDALVAWGWNPGLGREPAPFSAEKTVAMLEQWLALGLPCPE
;
A
#
# COMPACT_ATOMS: atom_id res chain seq x y z
N MET A 1 1.21 24.26 3.34
CA MET A 1 0.15 24.37 4.37
C MET A 1 -1.12 24.86 3.70
N PRO A 2 -2.31 24.52 4.21
CA PRO A 2 -3.58 25.00 3.66
C PRO A 2 -3.63 26.54 3.63
N LYS A 3 -4.21 27.13 2.57
CA LYS A 3 -4.32 28.59 2.43
C LYS A 3 -5.53 29.14 3.18
N THR A 4 -6.57 28.34 3.35
CA THR A 4 -7.81 28.69 4.03
C THR A 4 -8.33 27.53 4.91
N GLU A 5 -9.23 27.83 5.85
CA GLU A 5 -9.93 26.78 6.62
C GLU A 5 -10.83 25.90 5.74
N ALA A 6 -11.35 26.45 4.64
CA ALA A 6 -12.08 25.67 3.63
C ALA A 6 -11.15 24.66 2.95
N ASP A 7 -9.93 25.07 2.57
CA ASP A 7 -8.94 24.15 2.00
C ASP A 7 -8.52 23.07 3.01
N LYS A 8 -8.35 23.45 4.28
CA LYS A 8 -8.02 22.51 5.36
C LYS A 8 -9.12 21.46 5.50
N THR A 9 -10.38 21.89 5.64
CA THR A 9 -11.54 21.00 5.73
C THR A 9 -11.60 20.08 4.52
N LYS A 10 -11.48 20.64 3.30
CA LYS A 10 -11.54 19.86 2.08
C LYS A 10 -10.40 18.85 1.97
N GLY A 11 -9.19 19.24 2.35
CA GLY A 11 -8.04 18.35 2.28
C GLY A 11 -8.13 17.21 3.29
N VAL A 12 -8.75 17.41 4.46
CA VAL A 12 -9.03 16.32 5.41
C VAL A 12 -10.06 15.34 4.84
N GLU A 13 -11.08 15.81 4.13
CA GLU A 13 -12.02 14.94 3.42
C GLU A 13 -11.33 14.10 2.34
N VAL A 14 -10.49 14.73 1.52
CA VAL A 14 -9.71 14.02 0.48
C VAL A 14 -8.77 13.00 1.12
N TRP A 15 -8.10 13.37 2.21
CA TRP A 15 -7.28 12.44 2.97
C TRP A 15 -8.07 11.24 3.50
N SER A 16 -9.31 11.42 3.93
CA SER A 16 -10.16 10.31 4.39
C SER A 16 -10.35 9.25 3.29
N ASP A 17 -10.50 9.66 2.04
CA ASP A 17 -10.58 8.73 0.91
C ASP A 17 -9.22 8.10 0.56
N ILE A 18 -8.11 8.86 0.62
CA ILE A 18 -6.75 8.32 0.48
C ILE A 18 -6.50 7.25 1.56
N TYR A 19 -6.87 7.53 2.81
CA TYR A 19 -6.71 6.62 3.93
C TYR A 19 -7.46 5.31 3.70
N LYS A 20 -8.67 5.33 3.13
CA LYS A 20 -9.40 4.10 2.77
C LYS A 20 -8.61 3.21 1.81
N VAL A 21 -7.86 3.81 0.87
CA VAL A 21 -6.98 3.07 -0.05
C VAL A 21 -5.77 2.53 0.69
N LEU A 22 -4.98 3.40 1.32
CA LEU A 22 -3.70 3.02 1.90
C LEU A 22 -3.82 2.09 3.11
N SER A 23 -4.93 2.19 3.87
CA SER A 23 -5.27 1.26 4.97
C SER A 23 -5.91 -0.05 4.49
N HIS A 24 -6.24 -0.16 3.20
CA HIS A 24 -6.87 -1.37 2.66
C HIS A 24 -5.91 -2.57 2.70
N PRO A 25 -6.39 -3.81 2.91
CA PRO A 25 -5.57 -5.03 2.88
C PRO A 25 -4.82 -5.31 1.57
N ARG A 26 -5.04 -4.57 0.49
CA ARG A 26 -4.17 -4.63 -0.70
C ARG A 26 -2.85 -3.88 -0.50
N CYS A 27 -2.85 -2.90 0.39
CA CYS A 27 -1.71 -2.06 0.73
C CYS A 27 -1.08 -2.52 2.05
N VAL A 28 -1.81 -2.44 3.17
CA VAL A 28 -1.21 -2.64 4.52
C VAL A 28 -0.61 -4.03 4.74
N ASN A 29 -1.12 -5.06 4.05
CA ASN A 29 -0.59 -6.42 4.15
C ASN A 29 0.89 -6.52 3.75
N CYS A 30 1.38 -5.57 2.95
CA CYS A 30 2.77 -5.47 2.52
C CYS A 30 3.59 -4.42 3.29
N HIS A 31 2.93 -3.58 4.09
CA HIS A 31 3.53 -2.46 4.82
C HIS A 31 3.56 -2.74 6.33
N VAL A 32 4.29 -3.78 6.71
CA VAL A 32 4.29 -4.40 8.06
C VAL A 32 5.58 -4.11 8.84
N PRO A 33 5.53 -4.09 10.19
CA PRO A 33 6.69 -3.75 11.03
C PRO A 33 7.69 -4.90 11.25
N ASP A 34 7.34 -6.15 10.91
CA ASP A 34 8.03 -7.35 11.41
C ASP A 34 8.46 -8.32 10.29
N ASP A 35 8.68 -7.82 9.08
CA ASP A 35 9.12 -8.57 7.88
C ASP A 35 8.18 -9.71 7.44
N ARG A 36 7.02 -9.85 8.06
CA ARG A 36 6.09 -10.96 7.82
C ARG A 36 4.82 -10.42 7.16
N PRO A 37 4.62 -10.58 5.84
CA PRO A 37 3.41 -10.09 5.19
C PRO A 37 2.15 -10.68 5.83
N ARG A 38 1.04 -9.95 5.77
CA ARG A 38 -0.24 -10.39 6.34
C ARG A 38 -1.20 -10.87 5.26
N TRP A 39 -2.10 -11.75 5.66
CA TRP A 39 -3.35 -12.00 4.96
C TRP A 39 -4.48 -11.46 5.84
N SER A 40 -5.16 -10.43 5.34
CA SER A 40 -6.26 -9.76 6.04
C SER A 40 -7.31 -9.26 5.05
N GLY A 41 -8.44 -8.77 5.57
CA GLY A 41 -9.59 -8.34 4.80
C GLY A 41 -10.67 -9.41 4.67
N LYS A 42 -11.81 -9.02 4.09
CA LYS A 42 -13.01 -9.86 4.02
C LYS A 42 -12.75 -11.24 3.40
N HIS A 43 -11.89 -11.28 2.38
CA HIS A 43 -11.51 -12.53 1.69
C HIS A 43 -10.91 -13.58 2.62
N TYR A 44 -10.17 -13.18 3.67
CA TYR A 44 -9.50 -14.11 4.58
C TYR A 44 -10.27 -14.33 5.89
N GLY A 45 -11.30 -13.54 6.17
CA GLY A 45 -12.15 -13.64 7.37
C GLY A 45 -11.49 -13.21 8.67
N LYS A 46 -10.21 -13.56 8.89
CA LYS A 46 -9.38 -13.11 10.00
C LYS A 46 -8.00 -12.69 9.52
N THR A 47 -7.39 -11.76 10.25
CA THR A 47 -5.99 -11.42 10.06
C THR A 47 -5.10 -12.59 10.47
N GLN A 48 -4.12 -12.91 9.64
CA GLN A 48 -3.07 -13.86 9.94
C GLN A 48 -1.77 -13.46 9.22
N VAL A 49 -0.65 -14.03 9.67
CA VAL A 49 0.59 -13.98 8.88
C VAL A 49 0.38 -14.79 7.60
N HIS A 50 1.05 -14.40 6.52
CA HIS A 50 1.10 -15.14 5.27
C HIS A 50 1.30 -16.64 5.52
N GLY A 51 0.42 -17.49 4.96
CA GLY A 51 0.30 -18.90 5.38
C GLY A 51 1.56 -19.74 5.17
N MET A 52 2.42 -19.35 4.23
CA MET A 52 3.72 -19.98 3.97
C MET A 52 4.84 -19.53 4.94
N ASN A 53 4.51 -18.67 5.91
CA ASN A 53 5.44 -18.14 6.92
C ASN A 53 6.75 -17.54 6.35
N VAL A 54 6.64 -16.87 5.20
CA VAL A 54 7.77 -16.21 4.54
C VAL A 54 8.25 -14.99 5.35
N GLN A 55 9.52 -14.64 5.17
CA GLN A 55 10.13 -13.45 5.78
C GLN A 55 10.80 -12.61 4.70
N ALA A 56 10.58 -11.31 4.74
CA ALA A 56 11.10 -10.37 3.75
C ALA A 56 12.61 -10.14 3.92
N THR A 57 13.10 -10.13 5.15
CA THR A 57 14.50 -9.83 5.52
C THR A 57 14.97 -8.46 5.02
N ALA A 58 16.29 -8.20 5.11
CA ALA A 58 16.90 -7.02 4.52
C ALA A 58 16.70 -6.93 3.00
N THR A 59 16.51 -8.06 2.30
CA THR A 59 16.32 -8.05 0.83
C THR A 59 14.94 -7.56 0.40
N ARG A 60 13.96 -7.61 1.33
CA ARG A 60 12.53 -7.45 1.08
C ARG A 60 11.92 -8.47 0.09
N MET A 61 12.70 -9.38 -0.48
CA MET A 61 12.28 -10.33 -1.54
C MET A 61 12.24 -11.79 -1.07
N GLY A 62 12.35 -12.00 0.24
CA GLY A 62 12.39 -13.33 0.84
C GLY A 62 13.65 -13.55 1.67
N LYS A 63 13.85 -14.78 2.13
CA LYS A 63 15.01 -15.18 2.92
C LYS A 63 15.99 -16.00 2.06
N PRO A 64 17.15 -15.42 1.69
CA PRO A 64 18.15 -16.13 0.89
C PRO A 64 18.57 -17.46 1.53
N GLY A 65 18.70 -18.50 0.70
CA GLY A 65 19.06 -19.85 1.16
C GLY A 65 17.91 -20.66 1.79
N GLU A 66 16.73 -20.05 2.00
CA GLU A 66 15.55 -20.73 2.55
C GLU A 66 14.35 -20.60 1.62
N GLN A 67 13.71 -19.43 1.59
CA GLN A 67 12.47 -19.24 0.85
C GLN A 67 12.42 -17.83 0.27
N MET A 68 12.64 -17.74 -1.04
CA MET A 68 12.43 -16.51 -1.81
C MET A 68 10.96 -16.36 -2.16
N CYS A 69 10.48 -15.12 -2.30
CA CYS A 69 9.11 -14.86 -2.72
C CYS A 69 8.84 -15.39 -4.14
N THR A 70 9.84 -15.30 -5.02
CA THR A 70 9.79 -15.72 -6.42
C THR A 70 9.66 -17.23 -6.62
N THR A 71 9.83 -18.04 -5.58
CA THR A 71 9.54 -19.48 -5.63
C THR A 71 8.05 -19.75 -5.88
N CYS A 72 7.16 -18.85 -5.42
CA CYS A 72 5.71 -18.99 -5.60
C CYS A 72 5.10 -17.84 -6.41
N HIS A 73 5.57 -16.61 -6.21
CA HIS A 73 5.07 -15.45 -6.94
C HIS A 73 5.72 -15.36 -8.32
N ALA A 74 4.89 -15.43 -9.37
CA ALA A 74 5.30 -15.31 -10.76
C ALA A 74 5.21 -13.86 -11.25
N LYS A 75 5.48 -13.64 -12.55
CA LYS A 75 5.39 -12.33 -13.21
C LYS A 75 3.95 -11.82 -13.38
N THR A 76 2.98 -12.74 -13.36
CA THR A 76 1.55 -12.45 -13.52
C THR A 76 0.75 -13.20 -12.47
N ASN A 77 -0.47 -12.72 -12.19
CA ASN A 77 -1.41 -13.42 -11.32
C ASN A 77 -1.62 -14.87 -11.78
N SER A 78 -1.71 -15.80 -10.82
CA SER A 78 -2.17 -17.16 -11.08
C SER A 78 -3.62 -17.16 -11.59
N ASP A 79 -3.90 -18.05 -12.53
CA ASP A 79 -5.22 -18.38 -13.07
C ASP A 79 -6.03 -19.34 -12.17
N VAL A 80 -5.41 -19.86 -11.11
CA VAL A 80 -6.06 -20.73 -10.12
C VAL A 80 -6.68 -19.89 -9.01
N PRO A 81 -7.94 -20.16 -8.60
CA PRO A 81 -8.53 -19.53 -7.43
C PRO A 81 -7.63 -19.61 -6.20
N HIS A 82 -7.46 -18.47 -5.51
CA HIS A 82 -6.56 -18.31 -4.36
C HIS A 82 -5.05 -18.53 -4.65
N GLY A 83 -4.65 -18.69 -5.91
CA GLY A 83 -3.25 -18.81 -6.31
C GLY A 83 -2.42 -17.55 -6.04
N PRO A 84 -1.09 -17.66 -6.01
CA PRO A 84 -0.22 -16.53 -5.67
C PRO A 84 -0.43 -15.37 -6.66
N PRO A 85 -0.49 -14.11 -6.18
CA PRO A 85 -0.42 -12.96 -7.06
C PRO A 85 0.94 -12.87 -7.75
N GLY A 86 1.02 -12.08 -8.82
CA GLY A 86 2.28 -11.92 -9.54
C GLY A 86 2.48 -10.53 -10.13
N ALA A 87 3.75 -10.15 -10.21
CA ALA A 87 4.26 -8.92 -10.81
C ALA A 87 5.73 -9.16 -11.22
N GLU A 88 6.29 -8.36 -12.14
CA GLU A 88 7.67 -8.53 -12.62
C GLU A 88 8.70 -8.49 -11.48
N VAL A 89 8.45 -7.65 -10.47
CA VAL A 89 9.21 -7.60 -9.22
C VAL A 89 8.24 -7.86 -8.07
N TRP A 90 8.58 -8.82 -7.20
CA TRP A 90 7.78 -9.13 -6.01
C TRP A 90 8.59 -8.92 -4.74
N ALA A 91 8.23 -7.89 -3.98
CA ALA A 91 8.92 -7.50 -2.76
C ALA A 91 7.94 -6.93 -1.73
N LEU A 92 8.36 -6.95 -0.47
CA LEU A 92 7.68 -6.24 0.61
C LEU A 92 8.08 -4.76 0.58
N ALA A 93 7.22 -3.87 1.10
CA ALA A 93 7.52 -2.44 1.16
C ALA A 93 8.80 -2.16 1.98
N PRO A 94 9.50 -1.04 1.75
CA PRO A 94 10.63 -0.62 2.58
C PRO A 94 10.28 -0.57 4.08
N VAL A 95 11.28 -0.79 4.94
CA VAL A 95 11.09 -0.93 6.40
C VAL A 95 10.59 0.34 7.08
N GLU A 96 10.84 1.50 6.46
CA GLU A 96 10.39 2.81 6.89
C GLU A 96 8.91 3.09 6.56
N MET A 97 8.34 2.35 5.59
CA MET A 97 6.97 2.55 5.10
C MET A 97 5.97 1.66 5.86
N ILE A 98 5.93 1.72 7.19
CA ILE A 98 5.03 0.87 7.98
C ILE A 98 3.63 1.49 8.06
N TRP A 99 2.63 0.85 7.46
CA TRP A 99 1.23 1.32 7.44
C TRP A 99 0.29 0.43 8.25
N TRP A 100 0.72 -0.79 8.54
CA TRP A 100 -0.03 -1.74 9.35
C TRP A 100 -0.39 -1.14 10.72
N ASP A 101 -1.67 -1.28 11.10
CA ASP A 101 -2.27 -0.75 12.33
C ASP A 101 -2.07 0.76 12.57
N LYS A 102 -1.79 1.54 11.52
CA LYS A 102 -1.72 3.00 11.63
C LYS A 102 -3.10 3.61 11.56
N SER A 103 -3.41 4.48 12.51
CA SER A 103 -4.57 5.35 12.44
C SER A 103 -4.48 6.33 11.26
N SER A 104 -5.60 6.95 10.91
CA SER A 104 -5.66 7.94 9.84
C SER A 104 -4.68 9.10 10.03
N LYS A 105 -4.54 9.59 11.26
CA LYS A 105 -3.59 10.65 11.61
C LYS A 105 -2.14 10.20 11.46
N GLU A 106 -1.80 9.02 11.96
CA GLU A 106 -0.43 8.48 11.88
C GLU A 106 -0.02 8.22 10.44
N LEU A 107 -0.90 7.59 9.65
CA LEU A 107 -0.62 7.31 8.25
C LEU A 107 -0.49 8.60 7.43
N CYS A 108 -1.26 9.65 7.78
CA CYS A 108 -1.11 10.97 7.18
C CYS A 108 0.28 11.56 7.43
N ALA A 109 0.76 11.49 8.67
CA ALA A 109 2.09 11.97 9.02
C ALA A 109 3.20 11.18 8.32
N ILE A 110 3.02 9.87 8.14
CA ILE A 110 3.94 9.01 7.41
C ILE A 110 4.02 9.41 5.93
N VAL A 111 2.87 9.52 5.25
CA VAL A 111 2.84 9.82 3.81
C VAL A 111 3.40 11.22 3.51
N LYS A 112 3.29 12.16 4.44
CA LYS A 112 3.89 13.51 4.31
C LYS A 112 5.40 13.56 4.47
N ASP A 113 6.02 12.53 5.03
CA ASP A 113 7.42 12.51 5.39
C ASP A 113 8.20 11.67 4.37
N PRO A 114 8.98 12.29 3.46
CA PRO A 114 9.74 11.57 2.45
C PRO A 114 10.67 10.50 3.04
N SER A 115 11.15 10.68 4.28
CA SER A 115 11.99 9.68 4.95
C SER A 115 11.26 8.39 5.30
N LYS A 116 9.92 8.40 5.22
CA LYS A 116 9.01 7.27 5.50
C LYS A 116 8.21 6.83 4.28
N THR A 117 8.60 7.29 3.10
CA THR A 117 8.00 6.92 1.81
C THR A 117 9.05 6.46 0.80
N GLY A 118 10.24 6.04 1.27
CA GLY A 118 11.36 5.66 0.41
C GLY A 118 11.97 6.85 -0.34
N GLY A 119 11.95 8.04 0.26
CA GLY A 119 12.45 9.29 -0.33
C GLY A 119 11.45 10.00 -1.24
N ARG A 120 10.21 9.53 -1.34
CA ARG A 120 9.20 10.08 -2.26
C ARG A 120 8.42 11.23 -1.63
N ASP A 121 8.47 12.40 -2.26
CA ASP A 121 7.46 13.43 -2.00
C ASP A 121 6.08 13.01 -2.55
N ILE A 122 5.04 13.82 -2.33
CA ILE A 122 3.67 13.44 -2.71
C ILE A 122 3.49 13.26 -4.21
N SER A 123 4.17 14.08 -5.02
CA SER A 123 4.12 13.96 -6.48
C SER A 123 4.73 12.63 -6.94
N SER A 124 5.95 12.32 -6.50
CA SER A 124 6.61 11.06 -6.84
C SER A 124 5.97 9.83 -6.19
N PHE A 125 5.26 10.00 -5.07
CA PHE A 125 4.45 8.97 -4.44
C PHE A 125 3.20 8.66 -5.28
N ALA A 126 2.53 9.69 -5.81
CA ALA A 126 1.41 9.52 -6.73
C ALA A 126 1.86 8.85 -8.04
N GLU A 127 2.99 9.27 -8.61
CA GLU A 127 3.57 8.61 -9.79
C GLU A 127 3.88 7.13 -9.54
N HIS A 128 4.44 6.80 -8.36
CA HIS A 128 4.70 5.41 -7.98
C HIS A 128 3.42 4.58 -7.93
N ILE A 129 2.34 5.09 -7.34
CA ILE A 129 1.04 4.40 -7.32
C ILE A 129 0.49 4.15 -8.74
N SER A 130 0.72 5.08 -9.67
CA SER A 130 0.21 4.98 -11.04
C SER A 130 0.96 3.99 -11.92
N HIS A 131 2.28 3.82 -11.72
CA HIS A 131 3.15 3.14 -12.70
C HIS A 131 3.82 1.88 -12.17
N ASP A 132 3.86 1.68 -10.86
CA ASP A 132 4.49 0.49 -10.29
C ASP A 132 3.59 -0.74 -10.49
N ALA A 133 4.10 -1.73 -11.22
CA ALA A 133 3.36 -2.95 -11.56
C ALA A 133 2.95 -3.77 -10.32
N LEU A 134 3.76 -3.76 -9.27
CA LEU A 134 3.44 -4.43 -8.01
C LEU A 134 2.33 -3.69 -7.26
N VAL A 135 2.32 -2.36 -7.30
CA VAL A 135 1.26 -1.54 -6.69
C VAL A 135 -0.05 -1.65 -7.49
N ALA A 136 0.03 -1.61 -8.82
CA ALA A 136 -1.12 -1.73 -9.72
C ALA A 136 -1.92 -3.03 -9.50
N TRP A 137 -1.25 -4.11 -9.09
CA TRP A 137 -1.90 -5.35 -8.66
C TRP A 137 -3.01 -5.14 -7.62
N GLY A 138 -2.90 -4.11 -6.76
CA GLY A 138 -3.90 -3.78 -5.75
C GLY A 138 -5.30 -3.56 -6.32
N TRP A 139 -5.41 -3.08 -7.56
CA TRP A 139 -6.70 -2.87 -8.26
C TRP A 139 -7.05 -4.00 -9.24
N ASN A 140 -6.10 -4.88 -9.57
CA ASN A 140 -6.33 -6.09 -10.35
C ASN A 140 -5.76 -7.34 -9.65
N PRO A 141 -6.35 -7.77 -8.52
CA PRO A 141 -5.71 -8.71 -7.59
C PRO A 141 -5.77 -10.20 -8.02
N GLY A 142 -6.34 -10.48 -9.19
CA GLY A 142 -6.65 -11.82 -9.67
C GLY A 142 -8.00 -12.35 -9.19
N LEU A 143 -8.31 -13.60 -9.52
CA LEU A 143 -9.63 -14.20 -9.36
C LEU A 143 -10.07 -14.26 -7.88
N GLY A 144 -11.33 -13.87 -7.63
CA GLY A 144 -12.00 -14.02 -6.34
C GLY A 144 -11.53 -13.07 -5.22
N ARG A 145 -10.70 -12.06 -5.54
CA ARG A 145 -10.19 -11.08 -4.58
C ARG A 145 -10.82 -9.71 -4.81
N GLU A 146 -11.12 -9.03 -3.71
CA GLU A 146 -11.62 -7.65 -3.73
C GLU A 146 -10.48 -6.67 -4.10
N PRO A 147 -10.69 -5.78 -5.08
CA PRO A 147 -9.71 -4.74 -5.41
C PRO A 147 -9.63 -3.69 -4.30
N ALA A 148 -8.57 -2.88 -4.31
CA ALA A 148 -8.50 -1.70 -3.46
C ALA A 148 -9.66 -0.73 -3.77
N PRO A 149 -10.10 0.09 -2.79
CA PRO A 149 -11.11 1.12 -3.01
C PRO A 149 -10.69 2.08 -4.13
N PHE A 150 -11.69 2.61 -4.84
CA PHE A 150 -11.51 3.52 -5.97
C PHE A 150 -10.65 2.89 -7.09
N SER A 151 -10.17 3.70 -8.04
CA SER A 151 -9.19 3.27 -9.04
C SER A 151 -7.80 3.85 -8.73
N ALA A 152 -6.76 3.34 -9.39
CA ALA A 152 -5.41 3.89 -9.29
C ALA A 152 -5.39 5.36 -9.75
N GLU A 153 -6.05 5.67 -10.87
CA GLU A 153 -6.14 7.03 -11.43
C GLU A 153 -6.86 7.99 -10.47
N LYS A 154 -7.95 7.52 -9.86
CA LYS A 154 -8.65 8.31 -8.84
C LYS A 154 -7.78 8.53 -7.60
N THR A 155 -6.99 7.53 -7.21
CA THR A 155 -6.05 7.65 -6.07
C THR A 155 -4.96 8.69 -6.34
N VAL A 156 -4.39 8.70 -7.54
CA VAL A 156 -3.45 9.72 -8.01
C VAL A 156 -4.07 11.11 -7.95
N ALA A 157 -5.27 11.27 -8.53
CA ALA A 157 -5.98 12.55 -8.52
C ALA A 157 -6.28 13.06 -7.09
N MET A 158 -6.60 12.16 -6.16
CA MET A 158 -6.80 12.52 -4.75
C MET A 158 -5.49 12.99 -4.09
N LEU A 159 -4.36 12.35 -4.35
CA LEU A 159 -3.05 12.74 -3.82
C LEU A 159 -2.63 14.13 -4.33
N GLU A 160 -2.79 14.38 -5.63
CA GLU A 160 -2.52 15.68 -6.25
C GLU A 160 -3.43 16.78 -5.70
N GLN A 161 -4.73 16.48 -5.53
CA GLN A 161 -5.67 17.41 -4.92
C GLN A 161 -5.30 17.70 -3.45
N TRP A 162 -4.94 16.69 -2.68
CA TRP A 162 -4.51 16.85 -1.29
C TRP A 162 -3.22 17.68 -1.18
N LEU A 163 -2.29 17.52 -2.12
CA LEU A 163 -1.11 18.36 -2.25
C LEU A 163 -1.47 19.82 -2.53
N ALA A 164 -2.37 20.08 -3.48
CA ALA A 164 -2.85 21.41 -3.81
C ALA A 164 -3.54 22.12 -2.62
N LEU A 165 -4.20 21.34 -1.77
CA LEU A 165 -4.87 21.80 -0.54
C LEU A 165 -3.91 21.97 0.65
N GLY A 166 -2.61 21.71 0.46
CA GLY A 166 -1.58 21.98 1.46
C GLY A 166 -1.36 20.86 2.46
N LEU A 167 -1.75 19.63 2.12
CA LEU A 167 -1.50 18.40 2.88
C LEU A 167 -2.01 18.41 4.33
N PRO A 168 -3.26 18.83 4.60
CA PRO A 168 -3.79 18.78 5.96
C PRO A 168 -3.99 17.32 6.41
N CYS A 169 -3.70 17.06 7.68
CA CYS A 169 -4.02 15.79 8.34
C CYS A 169 -5.23 15.96 9.27
N PRO A 170 -5.99 14.88 9.52
CA PRO A 170 -7.00 14.88 10.56
C PRO A 170 -6.35 15.06 11.94
N GLU A 171 -7.15 15.56 12.90
CA GLU A 171 -6.73 15.73 14.28
C GLU A 171 -6.56 14.42 15.04
#